data_AF-A0A1G7JFV5-F1
#
_entry.id   AF-A0A1G7JFV5-F1
#
_cell.length_a   1.000
_cell.length_b   1.000
_cell.length_c   1.000
_cell.angle_alpha   90.00
_cell.angle_beta   90.00
_cell.angle_gamma   90.00
#
_symmetry.space_group_name_H-M   'P 1'
#
loop_
_entity.id
_entity.type
_entity.pdbx_description
1 polymer ?
#
loop_
_entity_poly.entity_id
_entity_poly.type
_entity_poly.pdbx_seq_one_letter_code
_entity_poly.pdbx_strand_id
1 'polypeptide(L)'
;MAVVTTKSTAVTAGDAFPQTNTNQKIHGGRLRESLGVVEAVSGDSIGSQYRLARVNSGDRISRVLLSCDAITTCAADVGVYDIASVNAGAVVDADFFASAQSLASALVNQDVTHEADAADAGAGFGLADVEKPLWQALGLASDPGKQYDIVATLTAAAGSAGTVALKVQFVNGN
;
A
#
# COMPACT_ATOMS: atom_id res chain seq x y z
N MET A 1 -1.49 -22.91 30.77
CA MET A 1 -1.98 -22.57 29.42
C MET A 1 -1.89 -23.82 28.56
N ALA A 2 -2.92 -24.13 27.77
CA ALA A 2 -2.82 -25.19 26.77
C ALA A 2 -1.92 -24.73 25.62
N VAL A 3 -1.12 -25.64 25.08
CA VAL A 3 -0.41 -25.42 23.81
C VAL A 3 -1.43 -25.58 22.69
N VAL A 4 -1.55 -24.58 21.81
CA VAL A 4 -2.52 -24.57 20.70
C VAL A 4 -1.78 -24.54 19.37
N THR A 5 -2.30 -25.26 18.38
CA THR A 5 -1.86 -25.18 16.99
C THR A 5 -3.02 -24.69 16.12
N THR A 6 -2.84 -23.53 15.49
CA THR A 6 -3.78 -22.95 14.53
C THR A 6 -3.11 -22.83 13.16
N LYS A 7 -3.89 -23.02 12.09
CA LYS A 7 -3.40 -22.97 10.70
C LYS A 7 -4.11 -21.84 9.96
N SER A 8 -3.38 -21.15 9.08
CA SER A 8 -3.98 -20.27 8.07
C SER A 8 -4.88 -21.07 7.13
N THR A 9 -5.82 -20.40 6.48
CA THR A 9 -6.73 -20.98 5.48
C THR A 9 -5.98 -21.72 4.36
N ALA A 10 -4.91 -21.13 3.83
CA ALA A 10 -4.10 -21.70 2.76
C ALA A 10 -3.42 -23.02 3.15
N VAL A 11 -2.86 -23.10 4.36
CA VAL A 11 -2.26 -24.34 4.89
C VAL A 11 -3.33 -25.41 5.11
N THR A 12 -4.46 -25.05 5.70
CA THR A 12 -5.60 -25.96 5.89
C THR A 12 -6.08 -26.54 4.55
N ALA A 13 -6.15 -25.71 3.49
CA ALA A 13 -6.53 -26.15 2.14
C ALA A 13 -5.49 -27.08 1.51
N GLY A 14 -4.19 -26.83 1.75
CA GLY A 14 -3.08 -27.67 1.29
C GLY A 14 -3.05 -29.06 1.94
N ASP A 15 -3.44 -29.16 3.20
CA ASP A 15 -3.47 -30.43 3.95
C ASP A 15 -4.71 -31.31 3.64
N ALA A 16 -5.70 -30.78 2.93
CA ALA A 16 -6.94 -31.51 2.63
C ALA A 16 -6.70 -32.66 1.60
N PHE A 17 -7.51 -33.72 1.68
CA PHE A 17 -7.53 -34.79 0.67
C PHE A 17 -8.96 -35.07 0.17
N PRO A 18 -9.26 -34.81 -1.13
CA PRO A 18 -8.38 -34.16 -2.12
C PRO A 18 -8.06 -32.70 -1.73
N GLN A 19 -6.91 -32.20 -2.19
CA GLN A 19 -6.44 -30.85 -1.88
C GLN A 19 -7.45 -29.80 -2.38
N THR A 20 -7.74 -28.80 -1.53
CA THR A 20 -8.60 -27.68 -1.92
C THR A 20 -7.75 -26.60 -2.58
N ASN A 21 -8.26 -25.97 -3.65
CA ASN A 21 -7.54 -24.93 -4.36
C ASN A 21 -7.44 -23.65 -3.51
N THR A 22 -6.21 -23.16 -3.32
CA THR A 22 -5.94 -21.85 -2.70
C THR A 22 -5.85 -20.78 -3.79
N ASN A 23 -6.30 -19.56 -3.48
CA ASN A 23 -6.18 -18.43 -4.39
C ASN A 23 -4.71 -18.19 -4.78
N GLN A 24 -4.44 -18.07 -6.09
CA GLN A 24 -3.09 -17.84 -6.62
C GLN A 24 -2.44 -16.56 -6.07
N LYS A 25 -3.24 -15.56 -5.69
CA LYS A 25 -2.74 -14.33 -5.06
C LYS A 25 -2.09 -14.58 -3.69
N ILE A 26 -2.49 -15.66 -3.01
CA ILE A 26 -1.98 -16.08 -1.69
C ILE A 26 -0.89 -17.13 -1.85
N HIS A 27 -1.05 -18.08 -2.78
CA HIS A 27 -0.12 -19.19 -2.96
C HIS A 27 0.19 -19.48 -4.43
N GLY A 28 1.48 -19.45 -4.79
CA GLY A 28 1.97 -19.82 -6.13
C GLY A 28 1.87 -18.73 -7.20
N GLY A 29 1.40 -17.53 -6.84
CA GLY A 29 1.36 -16.36 -7.72
C GLY A 29 2.75 -15.76 -7.97
N ARG A 30 2.83 -14.93 -9.02
CA ARG A 30 4.07 -14.20 -9.37
C ARG A 30 4.07 -12.84 -8.70
N LEU A 31 5.13 -12.54 -7.95
CA LEU A 31 5.38 -11.21 -7.44
C LEU A 31 5.80 -10.29 -8.60
N ARG A 32 5.11 -9.16 -8.73
CA ARG A 32 5.39 -8.08 -9.68
C ARG A 32 5.70 -6.81 -8.90
N GLU A 33 6.33 -5.85 -9.58
CA GLU A 33 6.71 -4.57 -8.97
C GLU A 33 6.37 -3.40 -9.89
N SER A 34 5.93 -2.30 -9.30
CA SER A 34 5.84 -0.97 -9.91
C SER A 34 6.74 -0.02 -9.12
N LEU A 35 7.49 0.82 -9.82
CA LEU A 35 8.44 1.78 -9.24
C LEU A 35 8.15 3.15 -9.84
N GLY A 36 8.20 4.20 -9.01
CA GLY A 36 8.31 5.56 -9.49
C GLY A 36 9.10 6.45 -8.54
N VAL A 37 9.47 7.61 -9.06
CA VAL A 37 10.32 8.61 -8.41
C VAL A 37 9.82 10.00 -8.77
N VAL A 38 9.85 10.91 -7.79
CA VAL A 38 9.48 12.33 -7.92
C VAL A 38 10.50 13.16 -7.14
N GLU A 39 10.75 14.38 -7.61
CA GLU A 39 11.54 15.39 -6.90
C GLU A 39 10.61 16.27 -6.07
N ALA A 40 10.81 16.28 -4.76
CA ALA A 40 10.25 17.29 -3.88
C ALA A 40 11.03 18.59 -4.06
N VAL A 41 10.33 19.72 -4.08
CA VAL A 41 10.93 21.05 -4.15
C VAL A 41 10.79 21.76 -2.81
N SER A 42 11.78 22.58 -2.46
CA SER A 42 11.68 23.43 -1.25
C SER A 42 10.48 24.35 -1.36
N GLY A 43 9.61 24.32 -0.35
CA GLY A 43 8.37 25.06 -0.30
C GLY A 43 7.13 24.30 -0.78
N ASP A 44 7.27 23.04 -1.20
CA ASP A 44 6.10 22.18 -1.42
C ASP A 44 5.26 22.13 -0.13
N SER A 45 4.00 22.52 -0.27
CA SER A 45 3.12 22.80 0.86
C SER A 45 2.39 21.54 1.35
N ILE A 46 1.84 21.63 2.56
CA ILE A 46 0.91 20.61 3.08
C ILE A 46 -0.21 20.41 2.06
N GLY A 47 -0.52 19.15 1.75
CA GLY A 47 -1.49 18.75 0.72
C GLY A 47 -0.92 18.57 -0.69
N SER A 48 0.37 18.86 -0.93
CA SER A 48 1.05 18.45 -2.17
C SER A 48 1.01 16.92 -2.32
N GLN A 49 0.77 16.44 -3.55
CA GLN A 49 0.60 15.03 -3.86
C GLN A 49 1.70 14.52 -4.79
N TYR A 50 2.45 13.52 -4.35
CA TYR A 50 3.44 12.81 -5.16
C TYR A 50 2.87 11.44 -5.59
N ARG A 51 2.44 11.32 -6.85
CA ARG A 51 1.84 10.10 -7.41
C ARG A 51 2.93 9.18 -7.95
N LEU A 52 3.21 8.09 -7.25
CA LEU A 52 4.48 7.36 -7.40
C LEU A 52 4.33 6.00 -8.09
N ALA A 53 3.23 5.29 -7.91
CA ALA A 53 3.04 3.97 -8.52
C ALA A 53 1.58 3.75 -8.92
N ARG A 54 1.33 2.81 -9.84
CA ARG A 54 -0.02 2.44 -10.26
C ARG A 54 -0.26 0.95 -10.10
N VAL A 55 -1.40 0.60 -9.52
CA VAL A 55 -1.84 -0.77 -9.26
C VAL A 55 -3.30 -0.96 -9.68
N ASN A 56 -3.72 -2.21 -9.89
CA ASN A 56 -5.12 -2.51 -10.19
C ASN A 56 -5.89 -2.82 -8.90
N SER A 57 -7.18 -2.52 -8.88
CA SER A 57 -8.08 -2.80 -7.75
C SER A 57 -8.09 -4.28 -7.34
N GLY A 58 -7.87 -5.19 -8.29
CA GLY A 58 -7.78 -6.63 -8.07
C GLY A 58 -6.44 -7.12 -7.52
N ASP A 59 -5.38 -6.31 -7.51
CA ASP A 59 -4.06 -6.78 -7.09
C ASP A 59 -3.99 -6.99 -5.56
N ARG A 60 -3.25 -8.01 -5.10
CA ARG A 60 -2.91 -8.16 -3.67
C ARG A 60 -1.59 -7.47 -3.42
N ILE A 61 -1.60 -6.40 -2.62
CA ILE A 61 -0.38 -5.67 -2.27
C ILE A 61 0.45 -6.53 -1.31
N SER A 62 1.71 -6.73 -1.65
CA SER A 62 2.65 -7.50 -0.85
C SER A 62 3.60 -6.61 -0.08
N ARG A 63 4.08 -5.51 -0.69
CA ARG A 63 4.95 -4.51 -0.05
C ARG A 63 4.77 -3.13 -0.68
N VAL A 64 4.91 -2.10 0.14
CA VAL A 64 5.07 -0.70 -0.23
C VAL A 64 6.37 -0.23 0.43
N LEU A 65 7.41 -0.03 -0.39
CA LEU A 65 8.75 0.32 0.06
C LEU A 65 9.06 1.76 -0.32
N LEU A 66 9.18 2.62 0.69
CA LEU A 66 9.45 4.04 0.55
C LEU A 66 10.94 4.32 0.69
N SER A 67 11.48 5.15 -0.20
CA SER A 67 12.84 5.67 -0.12
C SER A 67 12.84 7.17 -0.37
N CYS A 68 13.68 7.91 0.33
CA CYS A 68 13.82 9.34 0.10
C CYS A 68 15.18 9.85 0.56
N ASP A 69 15.55 11.03 0.07
CA ASP A 69 16.59 11.85 0.68
C ASP A 69 16.13 12.40 2.04
N ALA A 70 17.03 13.04 2.79
CA ALA A 70 16.64 13.78 3.99
C ALA A 70 15.99 15.12 3.60
N ILE A 71 14.65 15.17 3.64
CA ILE A 71 13.85 16.35 3.25
C ILE A 71 13.42 17.10 4.50
N THR A 72 14.07 18.22 4.79
CA THR A 72 13.88 19.00 6.03
C THR A 72 12.40 19.21 6.36
N THR A 73 12.00 18.91 7.61
CA THR A 73 10.64 19.07 8.17
C THR A 73 9.51 18.34 7.44
N CYS A 74 9.80 17.45 6.49
CA CYS A 74 8.81 16.83 5.61
C CYS A 74 8.24 15.54 6.22
N ALA A 75 6.94 15.32 6.00
CA ALA A 75 6.22 14.10 6.33
C ALA A 75 5.06 13.92 5.33
N ALA A 76 4.64 12.68 5.09
CA ALA A 76 3.56 12.38 4.16
C ALA A 76 2.71 11.19 4.61
N ASP A 77 1.42 11.23 4.26
CA ASP A 77 0.53 10.08 4.26
C ASP A 77 0.75 9.29 2.96
N VAL A 78 0.74 7.96 3.02
CA VAL A 78 0.86 7.07 1.85
C VAL A 78 -0.47 6.36 1.64
N GLY A 79 -1.19 6.75 0.59
CA GLY A 79 -2.56 6.31 0.37
C GLY A 79 -2.88 5.90 -1.05
N VAL A 80 -4.16 5.65 -1.28
CA VAL A 80 -4.76 5.19 -2.53
C VAL A 80 -5.64 6.28 -3.13
N TYR A 81 -5.37 6.63 -4.39
CA TYR A 81 -6.11 7.65 -5.11
C TYR A 81 -6.62 7.08 -6.42
N ASP A 82 -7.75 7.60 -6.91
CA ASP A 82 -8.11 7.40 -8.30
C ASP A 82 -7.02 7.97 -9.21
N ILE A 83 -6.93 7.42 -10.42
CA ILE A 83 -6.01 7.95 -11.44
C ILE A 83 -6.52 9.29 -11.96
N ALA A 84 -5.64 10.19 -12.41
CA ALA A 84 -6.05 11.54 -12.84
C ALA A 84 -7.18 11.58 -13.89
N SER A 85 -7.24 10.59 -14.79
CA SER A 85 -8.29 10.47 -15.81
C SER A 85 -9.63 9.90 -15.32
N VAL A 86 -9.70 9.45 -14.06
CA VAL A 86 -10.89 8.88 -13.41
C VAL A 86 -11.19 9.70 -12.17
N ASN A 87 -12.42 10.21 -12.02
CA ASN A 87 -12.82 11.02 -10.87
C ASN A 87 -11.83 12.16 -10.52
N ALA A 88 -11.16 12.72 -11.53
CA ALA A 88 -10.12 13.75 -11.38
C ALA A 88 -8.99 13.40 -10.38
N GLY A 89 -8.71 12.11 -10.19
CA GLY A 89 -7.69 11.64 -9.25
C GLY A 89 -8.05 11.83 -7.78
N ALA A 90 -9.34 11.78 -7.45
CA ALA A 90 -9.85 11.93 -6.07
C ALA A 90 -9.18 10.96 -5.08
N VAL A 91 -9.09 11.41 -3.82
CA VAL A 91 -8.66 10.59 -2.68
C VAL A 91 -9.66 9.43 -2.53
N VAL A 92 -9.16 8.20 -2.45
CA VAL A 92 -9.97 7.05 -2.02
C VAL A 92 -9.77 6.83 -0.54
N ASP A 93 -8.49 6.78 -0.13
CA ASP A 93 -8.04 6.68 1.24
C ASP A 93 -6.65 7.33 1.33
N ALA A 94 -6.48 8.35 2.17
CA ALA A 94 -5.30 9.22 2.14
C ALA A 94 -4.08 8.59 2.82
N ASP A 95 -4.31 7.78 3.85
CA ASP A 95 -3.30 7.23 4.76
C ASP A 95 -3.30 5.70 4.80
N PHE A 96 -4.07 5.03 3.93
CA PHE A 96 -4.23 3.57 3.83
C PHE A 96 -3.00 2.71 4.16
N PHE A 97 -1.79 3.08 3.72
CA PHE A 97 -0.57 2.30 4.02
C PHE A 97 0.24 2.87 5.19
N ALA A 98 0.29 4.19 5.34
CA ALA A 98 0.99 4.86 6.43
C ALA A 98 0.49 6.29 6.61
N SER A 99 0.27 6.69 7.86
CA SER A 99 0.00 8.09 8.24
C SER A 99 1.28 8.79 8.72
N ALA A 100 1.44 10.05 8.33
CA ALA A 100 2.49 10.97 8.77
C ALA A 100 3.91 10.37 8.77
N GLN A 101 4.23 9.56 7.75
CA GLN A 101 5.55 8.97 7.59
C GLN A 101 6.58 10.09 7.41
N SER A 102 7.52 10.19 8.35
CA SER A 102 8.58 11.20 8.28
C SER A 102 9.49 10.95 7.08
N LEU A 103 9.72 12.02 6.32
CA LEU A 103 10.68 12.11 5.21
C LEU A 103 11.88 13.00 5.59
N ALA A 104 11.96 13.44 6.85
CA ALA A 104 13.01 14.33 7.35
C ALA A 104 14.39 13.68 7.46
N SER A 105 14.44 12.35 7.47
CA SER A 105 15.65 11.55 7.40
C SER A 105 15.66 10.76 6.09
N ALA A 106 16.85 10.46 5.57
CA ALA A 106 16.97 9.58 4.43
C ALA A 106 16.40 8.18 4.75
N LEU A 107 15.56 7.67 3.84
CA LEU A 107 14.96 6.35 3.93
C LEU A 107 15.44 5.49 2.76
N VAL A 108 15.70 4.21 3.01
CA VAL A 108 16.11 3.25 1.97
C VAL A 108 15.28 1.99 2.09
N ASN A 109 14.32 1.82 1.17
CA ASN A 109 13.33 0.75 1.16
C ASN A 109 12.67 0.51 2.54
N GLN A 110 12.32 1.60 3.23
CA GLN A 110 11.54 1.51 4.46
C GLN A 110 10.20 0.86 4.12
N ASP A 111 9.87 -0.23 4.78
CA ASP A 111 8.59 -0.90 4.59
C ASP A 111 7.50 -0.12 5.32
N VAL A 112 6.57 0.44 4.55
CA VAL A 112 5.44 1.24 5.02
C VAL A 112 4.12 0.57 4.62
N THR A 113 4.13 -0.75 4.40
CA THR A 113 2.95 -1.47 3.88
C THR A 113 1.80 -1.49 4.87
N HIS A 114 2.09 -1.56 6.17
CA HIS A 114 1.07 -1.81 7.17
C HIS A 114 1.01 -0.67 8.16
N GLU A 115 -0.13 0.02 8.14
CA GLU A 115 -0.52 0.85 9.26
C GLU A 115 -1.09 -0.01 10.38
N ALA A 116 -0.94 0.44 11.62
CA ALA A 116 -1.52 -0.22 12.78
C ALA A 116 -3.05 -0.02 12.80
N ASP A 117 -3.79 -0.90 12.13
CA ASP A 117 -5.25 -1.00 12.30
C ASP A 117 -5.58 -1.96 13.45
N ALA A 118 -5.75 -1.40 14.64
CA ALA A 118 -6.22 -2.17 15.78
C ALA A 118 -7.71 -2.54 15.59
N ALA A 119 -7.95 -3.82 15.31
CA ALA A 119 -9.26 -4.46 15.20
C ALA A 119 -9.97 -4.40 13.83
N ASP A 120 -9.24 -4.28 12.71
CA ASP A 120 -9.84 -4.30 11.35
C ASP A 120 -10.98 -3.27 11.27
N ALA A 121 -10.73 -2.08 11.82
CA ALA A 121 -11.73 -1.01 11.91
C ALA A 121 -11.93 -0.30 10.56
N GLY A 122 -11.17 -0.71 9.53
CA GLY A 122 -11.26 -0.19 8.17
C GLY A 122 -10.60 1.17 8.02
N ALA A 123 -9.59 1.45 8.83
CA ALA A 123 -8.87 2.72 8.84
C ALA A 123 -7.53 2.67 8.10
N GLY A 124 -7.08 1.49 7.66
CA GLY A 124 -5.84 1.32 6.92
C GLY A 124 -5.58 -0.15 6.52
N PHE A 125 -4.41 -0.44 5.98
CA PHE A 125 -4.02 -1.77 5.52
C PHE A 125 -3.45 -2.62 6.67
N GLY A 126 -4.34 -3.08 7.53
CA GLY A 126 -4.03 -3.87 8.71
C GLY A 126 -3.55 -5.30 8.40
N LEU A 127 -3.08 -5.99 9.44
CA LEU A 127 -2.64 -7.39 9.32
C LEU A 127 -3.79 -8.36 8.99
N ALA A 128 -5.04 -7.96 9.22
CA ALA A 128 -6.23 -8.73 8.82
C ALA A 128 -6.47 -8.68 7.29
N ASP A 129 -5.89 -7.70 6.60
CA ASP A 129 -6.12 -7.42 5.18
C ASP A 129 -5.05 -7.99 4.26
N VAL A 130 -3.96 -8.56 4.81
CA VAL A 130 -2.78 -9.03 4.06
C VAL A 130 -3.09 -10.08 2.98
N GLU A 131 -4.19 -10.84 3.16
CA GLU A 131 -4.67 -11.84 2.22
C GLU A 131 -5.70 -11.28 1.21
N LYS A 132 -6.26 -10.08 1.47
CA LYS A 132 -7.32 -9.46 0.68
C LYS A 132 -6.74 -8.75 -0.56
N PRO A 133 -7.41 -8.81 -1.73
CA PRO A 133 -7.10 -7.90 -2.84
C PRO A 133 -7.43 -6.46 -2.45
N LEU A 134 -6.80 -5.48 -3.11
CA LEU A 134 -6.89 -4.06 -2.76
C LEU A 134 -8.33 -3.56 -2.62
N TRP A 135 -9.23 -3.88 -3.56
CA TRP A 135 -10.64 -3.46 -3.47
C TRP A 135 -11.35 -3.94 -2.20
N GLN A 136 -11.04 -5.16 -1.75
CA GLN A 136 -11.68 -5.76 -0.58
C GLN A 136 -11.06 -5.21 0.70
N ALA A 137 -9.75 -4.93 0.69
CA ALA A 137 -9.08 -4.24 1.79
C ALA A 137 -9.58 -2.79 1.94
N LEU A 138 -9.98 -2.14 0.84
CA LEU A 138 -10.68 -0.84 0.84
C LEU A 138 -12.17 -0.93 1.22
N GLY A 139 -12.67 -2.10 1.65
CA GLY A 139 -14.06 -2.29 2.08
C GLY A 139 -15.11 -2.23 0.97
N LEU A 140 -14.71 -2.28 -0.31
CA LEU A 140 -15.67 -2.29 -1.43
C LEU A 140 -16.41 -3.64 -1.48
N ALA A 141 -17.67 -3.64 -1.92
CA ALA A 141 -18.48 -4.85 -1.99
C ALA A 141 -18.13 -5.77 -3.18
N SER A 142 -17.52 -5.21 -4.23
CA SER A 142 -17.09 -5.92 -5.44
C SER A 142 -15.92 -5.21 -6.10
N ASP A 143 -15.11 -5.95 -6.86
CA ASP A 143 -13.98 -5.38 -7.61
C ASP A 143 -14.47 -4.39 -8.68
N PRO A 144 -14.09 -3.10 -8.62
CA PRO A 144 -14.45 -2.11 -9.64
C PRO A 144 -13.67 -2.27 -10.96
N GLY A 145 -12.65 -3.14 -11.02
CA GLY A 145 -11.85 -3.38 -12.23
C GLY A 145 -11.09 -2.15 -12.74
N LYS A 146 -10.72 -1.22 -11.84
CA LYS A 146 -10.05 0.03 -12.19
C LYS A 146 -8.63 0.10 -11.63
N GLN A 147 -7.88 1.09 -12.10
CA GLN A 147 -6.54 1.39 -11.61
C GLN A 147 -6.58 2.46 -10.54
N TYR A 148 -5.62 2.39 -9.61
CA TYR A 148 -5.38 3.37 -8.58
C TYR A 148 -3.92 3.82 -8.62
N ASP A 149 -3.69 5.09 -8.30
CA ASP A 149 -2.36 5.61 -8.02
C ASP A 149 -2.07 5.47 -6.51
N ILE A 150 -0.86 5.04 -6.17
CA ILE A 150 -0.32 5.12 -4.81
C ILE A 150 0.40 6.45 -4.67
N VAL A 151 -0.02 7.23 -3.69
CA VAL A 151 0.32 8.65 -3.58
C VAL A 151 0.88 8.93 -2.20
N ALA A 152 1.97 9.71 -2.14
CA ALA A 152 2.43 10.34 -0.92
C ALA A 152 1.88 11.77 -0.85
N THR A 153 1.02 12.06 0.12
CA THR A 153 0.41 13.38 0.34
C THR A 153 1.07 14.06 1.53
N LEU A 154 1.67 15.23 1.32
CA LEU A 154 2.43 15.91 2.37
C LEU A 154 1.54 16.33 3.55
N THR A 155 1.89 15.89 4.75
CA THR A 155 1.31 16.33 6.03
C THR A 155 2.15 17.38 6.73
N ALA A 156 3.43 17.50 6.34
CA ALA A 156 4.31 18.61 6.71
C ALA A 156 5.05 19.11 5.46
N ALA A 157 5.23 20.43 5.37
CA ALA A 157 5.84 21.06 4.19
C ALA A 157 7.31 20.64 3.99
N ALA A 158 7.72 20.53 2.73
CA ALA A 158 9.10 20.25 2.37
C ALA A 158 9.97 21.51 2.59
N GLY A 159 10.80 21.50 3.63
CA GLY A 159 11.73 22.59 3.93
C GLY A 159 13.01 22.57 3.07
N SER A 160 13.23 21.50 2.31
CA SER A 160 14.32 21.38 1.33
C SER A 160 13.86 20.56 0.13
N ALA A 161 14.61 20.62 -0.97
CA ALA A 161 14.40 19.70 -2.09
C ALA A 161 14.97 18.31 -1.77
N GLY A 162 14.52 17.29 -2.49
CA GLY A 162 15.06 15.93 -2.42
C GLY A 162 14.24 14.93 -3.19
N THR A 163 14.81 13.74 -3.38
CA THR A 163 14.18 12.67 -4.15
C THR A 163 13.24 11.86 -3.26
N VAL A 164 12.06 11.48 -3.78
CA VAL A 164 11.15 10.51 -3.16
C VAL A 164 10.85 9.41 -4.16
N ALA A 165 11.02 8.15 -3.76
CA ALA A 165 10.76 6.97 -4.58
C ALA A 165 9.92 5.93 -3.84
N LEU A 166 9.05 5.25 -4.57
CA LEU A 166 8.18 4.19 -4.03
C LEU A 166 8.26 2.95 -4.91
N LYS A 167 8.46 1.78 -4.28
CA LYS A 167 8.25 0.48 -4.92
C LYS A 167 7.01 -0.17 -4.33
N VAL A 168 6.07 -0.55 -5.20
CA VAL A 168 4.91 -1.33 -4.81
C VAL A 168 5.05 -2.72 -5.40
N GLN A 169 5.17 -3.71 -4.54
CA GLN A 169 5.21 -5.11 -4.90
C GLN A 169 3.84 -5.73 -4.70
N PHE A 170 3.34 -6.43 -5.72
CA PHE A 170 1.98 -6.96 -5.72
C PHE A 170 1.89 -8.27 -6.49
N VAL A 171 0.85 -9.04 -6.21
CA VAL A 171 0.50 -10.26 -6.95
C VAL A 171 -0.81 -10.01 -7.68
N ASN A 172 -0.78 -10.13 -9.00
CA ASN A 172 -1.97 -9.99 -9.81
C ASN A 172 -2.72 -11.34 -9.95
N GLY A 173 -4.03 -11.29 -10.18
CA GLY A 173 -4.79 -12.46 -10.62
C GLY A 173 -4.47 -12.75 -12.08
N ASN A 174 -4.35 -14.04 -12.44
CA ASN A 174 -4.22 -14.46 -13.83
C ASN A 174 -5.60 -14.69 -14.46
#